data_AF-A0A7Y7IN79-F1
#
_entry.id   AF-A0A7Y7IN79-F1
#
_cell.length_a   1.000
_cell.length_b   1.000
_cell.length_c   1.000
_cell.angle_alpha   90.00
_cell.angle_beta   90.00
_cell.angle_gamma   90.00
#
_symmetry.space_group_name_H-M   'P 1'
#
loop_
_entity.id
_entity.type
_entity.pdbx_description
1 polymer ?
#
loop_
_entity_poly.entity_id
_entity_poly.type
_entity_poly.pdbx_seq_one_letter_code
_entity_poly.pdbx_strand_id
1 'polypeptide(L)'
;MAIAHEEERGTFESADGGLKRSLSLTQLLLLGVSAQIGSGWLFGVLAAAGVAGPAAILSWIIASVLVFLIALTYLELGAMLPRSGAIVRYTFLSHGAFSG
;
A
#
# COMPACT_ATOMS: atom_id res chain seq x y z
N MET A 1 -7.93 24.69 -16.20
CA MET A 1 -7.94 23.31 -15.67
C MET A 1 -6.74 22.48 -16.15
N ALA A 2 -6.21 22.65 -17.38
CA ALA A 2 -4.96 22.01 -17.81
C ALA A 2 -3.71 22.46 -17.02
N ILE A 3 -3.64 23.75 -16.67
CA ILE A 3 -2.53 24.38 -15.94
C ILE A 3 -2.25 23.83 -14.52
N ALA A 4 -3.27 23.37 -13.78
CA ALA A 4 -3.07 22.79 -12.45
C ALA A 4 -2.37 21.41 -12.51
N HIS A 5 -2.70 20.62 -13.54
CA HIS A 5 -2.12 19.30 -13.75
C HIS A 5 -0.62 19.35 -14.10
N GLU A 6 -0.15 20.42 -14.74
CA GLU A 6 1.27 20.62 -15.07
C GLU A 6 2.09 21.08 -13.86
N GLU A 7 1.53 21.95 -13.01
CA GLU A 7 2.18 22.43 -11.77
C GLU A 7 2.34 21.31 -10.73
N GLU A 8 1.32 20.45 -10.59
CA GLU A 8 1.37 19.29 -9.69
C GLU A 8 2.32 18.19 -10.20
N ARG A 9 2.34 17.93 -11.53
CA ARG A 9 3.34 17.04 -12.14
C ARG A 9 4.76 17.53 -11.91
N GLY A 10 5.01 18.84 -12.04
CA GLY A 10 6.31 19.45 -11.75
C GLY A 10 6.73 19.33 -10.27
N THR A 11 5.77 19.43 -9.35
CA THR A 11 6.00 19.26 -7.90
C THR A 11 6.40 17.82 -7.58
N PHE A 12 5.68 16.86 -8.15
CA PHE A 12 5.98 15.44 -8.00
C PHE A 12 7.34 15.03 -8.57
N GLU A 13 7.71 15.55 -9.73
CA GLU A 13 9.00 15.29 -10.36
C GLU A 13 10.15 15.91 -9.56
N SER A 14 9.94 17.11 -9.00
CA SER A 14 10.88 17.75 -8.08
C SER A 14 11.05 16.95 -6.79
N ALA A 15 9.97 16.41 -6.23
CA ALA A 15 10.01 15.57 -5.02
C ALA A 15 10.69 14.21 -5.26
N ASP A 16 10.41 13.56 -6.40
CA ASP A 16 11.06 12.30 -6.78
C ASP A 16 12.57 12.51 -7.03
N GLY A 17 12.96 13.61 -7.68
CA GLY A 17 14.35 13.95 -8.00
C GLY A 17 15.25 14.19 -6.79
N GLY A 18 14.67 14.52 -5.63
CA GLY A 18 15.40 14.69 -4.37
C GLY A 18 15.74 13.40 -3.62
N LEU A 19 15.13 12.27 -4.00
CA LEU A 19 15.27 11.01 -3.26
C LEU A 19 16.41 10.14 -3.84
N LYS A 20 17.37 9.78 -3.00
CA LYS A 20 18.42 8.81 -3.36
C LYS A 20 17.92 7.38 -3.20
N ARG A 21 18.06 6.54 -4.23
CA ARG A 21 17.83 5.09 -4.11
C ARG A 21 18.98 4.42 -3.36
N SER A 22 18.88 4.34 -2.04
CA SER A 22 19.88 3.72 -1.16
C SER A 22 19.46 2.39 -0.56
N LEU A 23 18.17 2.04 -0.64
CA LEU A 23 17.63 0.83 -0.02
C LEU A 23 17.82 -0.40 -0.94
N SER A 24 18.42 -1.44 -0.38
CA SER A 24 18.48 -2.78 -0.97
C SER A 24 17.12 -3.46 -0.93
N LEU A 25 16.90 -4.43 -1.82
CA LEU A 25 15.67 -5.24 -1.88
C LEU A 25 15.36 -5.89 -0.53
N THR A 26 16.36 -6.42 0.17
CA THR A 26 16.17 -7.02 1.49
C THR A 26 15.70 -6.00 2.53
N GLN A 27 16.21 -4.77 2.46
CA GLN A 27 15.79 -3.68 3.36
C GLN A 27 14.36 -3.26 3.07
N LEU A 28 13.97 -3.20 1.79
CA LEU A 28 12.58 -2.92 1.38
C LEU A 28 11.61 -4.01 1.84
N LEU A 29 11.98 -5.29 1.68
CA LEU A 29 11.15 -6.41 2.16
C LEU A 29 10.98 -6.37 3.68
N LEU A 30 12.08 -6.18 4.42
CA LEU A 30 12.04 -6.14 5.88
C LEU A 30 11.22 -4.95 6.38
N LEU A 31 11.34 -3.79 5.72
CA LEU A 31 10.53 -2.61 5.98
C LEU A 31 9.04 -2.93 5.78
N GLY A 32 8.68 -3.56 4.65
CA GLY A 32 7.29 -3.96 4.37
C GLY A 32 6.73 -4.94 5.40
N VAL A 33 7.49 -5.99 5.77
CA VAL A 33 7.07 -6.97 6.78
C VAL A 33 6.90 -6.31 8.14
N SER A 34 7.85 -5.47 8.55
CA SER A 34 7.78 -4.77 9.84
C SER A 34 6.61 -3.79 9.94
N ALA A 35 6.24 -3.16 8.82
CA ALA A 35 5.12 -2.22 8.76
C ALA A 35 3.76 -2.92 8.95
N GLN A 36 3.66 -4.22 8.62
CA GLN A 36 2.43 -5.00 8.78
C GLN A 36 2.23 -5.51 10.22
N ILE A 37 3.32 -5.72 10.97
CA ILE A 37 3.29 -6.24 12.33
C ILE A 37 3.02 -5.09 13.31
N GLY A 38 1.73 -4.74 13.48
CA GLY A 38 1.24 -3.75 14.45
C GLY A 38 0.43 -4.38 15.60
N SER A 39 -0.29 -3.59 16.38
CA SER A 39 -1.20 -4.13 17.42
C SER A 39 -2.47 -4.79 16.86
N GLY A 40 -2.82 -4.49 15.61
CA GLY A 40 -4.06 -4.94 14.96
C GLY A 40 -4.19 -6.45 14.81
N TRP A 41 -3.08 -7.18 14.62
CA TRP A 41 -3.15 -8.65 14.46
C TRP A 41 -3.57 -9.34 15.77
N LEU A 42 -3.15 -8.81 16.94
CA LEU A 42 -3.52 -9.35 18.25
C LEU A 42 -5.01 -9.17 18.53
N PHE A 43 -5.52 -7.95 18.35
CA PHE A 43 -6.93 -7.65 18.62
C PHE A 43 -7.87 -8.27 17.58
N GLY A 44 -7.45 -8.35 16.32
CA GLY A 44 -8.22 -9.02 15.27
C GLY A 44 -8.39 -10.51 15.51
N VAL A 45 -7.31 -11.21 15.89
CA VAL A 45 -7.39 -12.65 16.25
C VAL A 45 -8.24 -12.84 17.50
N LEU A 46 -8.07 -12.03 18.54
CA LEU A 46 -8.86 -12.11 19.77
C LEU A 46 -10.36 -11.94 19.49
N ALA A 47 -10.73 -10.92 18.71
CA ALA A 47 -12.12 -10.67 18.35
C ALA A 47 -12.70 -11.81 17.49
N ALA A 48 -11.94 -12.29 16.50
CA ALA A 48 -12.38 -13.40 15.64
C ALA A 48 -12.56 -14.70 16.45
N ALA A 49 -11.65 -14.99 17.37
CA ALA A 49 -11.75 -16.15 18.26
C ALA A 49 -12.91 -16.03 19.26
N GLY A 50 -13.23 -14.82 19.72
CA GLY A 50 -14.40 -14.59 20.58
C GLY A 50 -15.73 -14.86 19.89
N VAL A 51 -15.83 -14.60 18.58
CA VAL A 51 -17.06 -14.81 17.80
C VAL A 51 -17.16 -16.23 17.24
N ALA A 52 -16.09 -16.72 16.61
CA ALA A 52 -16.10 -18.00 15.87
C ALA A 52 -15.41 -19.15 16.63
N GLY A 53 -14.80 -18.90 17.78
CA GLY A 53 -14.03 -19.90 18.52
C GLY A 53 -12.84 -20.43 17.69
N PRO A 54 -12.52 -21.73 17.81
CA PRO A 54 -11.44 -22.37 17.03
C PRO A 54 -11.65 -22.29 15.51
N ALA A 55 -12.89 -22.10 15.04
CA ALA A 55 -13.20 -21.97 13.61
C ALA A 55 -12.73 -20.64 13.00
N ALA A 56 -12.27 -19.68 13.81
CA ALA A 56 -11.70 -18.41 13.34
C ALA A 56 -10.50 -18.58 12.40
N ILE A 57 -9.82 -19.73 12.42
CA ILE A 57 -8.74 -20.02 11.46
C ILE A 57 -9.27 -20.03 10.02
N LEU A 58 -10.50 -20.48 9.79
CA LEU A 58 -11.11 -20.51 8.45
C LEU A 58 -11.35 -19.10 7.91
N SER A 59 -11.80 -18.17 8.75
CA SER A 59 -11.98 -16.78 8.33
C SER A 59 -10.66 -16.10 7.99
N TRP A 60 -9.58 -16.43 8.70
CA TRP A 60 -8.23 -15.95 8.40
C TRP A 60 -7.70 -16.47 7.07
N ILE A 61 -7.94 -17.74 6.74
CA ILE A 61 -7.55 -18.30 5.44
C ILE A 61 -8.28 -17.55 4.31
N ILE A 62 -9.59 -17.38 4.43
CA ILE A 62 -10.38 -16.66 3.43
C ILE A 62 -9.91 -15.20 3.32
N ALA A 63 -9.73 -14.50 4.44
CA ALA A 63 -9.23 -13.14 4.47
C ALA A 63 -7.84 -13.02 3.82
N SER A 64 -6.94 -13.97 4.08
CA SER A 64 -5.61 -14.00 3.47
C SER A 64 -5.68 -14.12 1.96
N VAL A 65 -6.55 -14.97 1.41
CA VAL A 65 -6.75 -15.09 -0.04
C VAL A 65 -7.26 -13.77 -0.63
N LEU A 66 -8.25 -13.14 0.00
CA LEU A 66 -8.78 -11.85 -0.48
C LEU A 66 -7.74 -10.74 -0.44
N VAL A 67 -6.98 -10.62 0.65
CA VAL A 67 -5.91 -9.63 0.79
C VAL A 67 -4.77 -9.92 -0.19
N PHE A 68 -4.47 -11.19 -0.48
CA PHE A 68 -3.48 -11.55 -1.48
C PHE A 68 -3.87 -11.08 -2.89
N LEU A 69 -5.14 -11.24 -3.28
CA LEU A 69 -5.64 -10.71 -4.55
C LEU A 69 -5.49 -9.19 -4.64
N ILE A 70 -5.76 -8.47 -3.55
CA ILE A 70 -5.54 -7.03 -3.46
C ILE A 70 -4.04 -6.70 -3.55
N ALA A 71 -3.17 -7.47 -2.89
CA ALA A 71 -1.73 -7.26 -2.96
C ALA A 71 -1.18 -7.41 -4.39
N LEU A 72 -1.72 -8.34 -5.19
CA LEU A 72 -1.32 -8.51 -6.59
C LEU A 72 -1.58 -7.25 -7.44
N THR A 73 -2.72 -6.58 -7.25
CA THR A 73 -3.01 -5.34 -8.00
C THR A 73 -2.05 -4.22 -7.62
N TYR A 74 -1.67 -4.13 -6.33
CA TYR A 74 -0.65 -3.18 -5.88
C TYR A 74 0.76 -3.52 -6.40
N LEU A 75 1.10 -4.80 -6.55
CA LEU A 75 2.37 -5.22 -7.15
C LEU A 75 2.43 -4.83 -8.63
N GLU A 76 1.36 -5.05 -9.38
CA GLU A 76 1.27 -4.64 -10.78
C GLU A 76 1.42 -3.12 -10.91
N LEU A 77 0.71 -2.36 -10.07
CA LEU A 77 0.78 -0.90 -10.08
C LEU A 77 2.14 -0.36 -9.65
N GLY A 78 2.77 -0.98 -8.65
CA GLY A 78 4.13 -0.62 -8.20
C GLY A 78 5.21 -0.93 -9.22
N ALA A 79 5.03 -1.98 -10.04
CA ALA A 79 5.92 -2.28 -11.15
C ALA A 79 5.74 -1.30 -12.32
N MET A 80 4.50 -0.89 -12.61
CA MET A 80 4.19 0.07 -13.68
C MET A 80 4.60 1.51 -13.32
N LEU A 81 4.46 1.90 -12.04
CA LEU A 81 4.69 3.26 -11.55
C LEU A 81 5.76 3.29 -10.45
N PRO A 82 7.06 3.15 -10.79
CA PRO A 82 8.16 3.10 -9.81
C PRO A 82 8.52 4.50 -9.26
N ARG A 83 7.53 5.18 -8.67
CA ARG A 83 7.57 6.54 -8.13
C ARG A 83 7.31 6.51 -6.63
N SER A 84 7.89 7.43 -5.86
CA SER A 84 7.70 7.48 -4.41
C SER A 84 6.28 7.92 -4.04
N GLY A 85 5.65 7.36 -3.01
CA GLY A 85 4.35 7.82 -2.50
C GLY A 85 3.13 6.91 -2.80
N ALA A 86 3.32 5.82 -3.54
CA ALA A 86 2.36 4.71 -3.72
C ALA A 86 0.88 5.14 -3.77
N ILE A 87 0.05 4.63 -2.84
CA ILE A 87 -1.41 4.86 -2.75
C ILE A 87 -1.81 6.33 -2.81
N VAL A 88 -1.04 7.22 -2.18
CA VAL A 88 -1.37 8.65 -2.11
C VAL A 88 -1.30 9.29 -3.50
N ARG A 89 -0.42 8.78 -4.37
CA ARG A 89 -0.28 9.29 -5.75
C ARG A 89 -1.10 8.50 -6.75
N TYR A 90 -1.45 7.24 -6.47
CA TYR A 90 -2.23 6.40 -7.38
C TYR A 90 -3.66 6.92 -7.59
N THR A 91 -4.31 7.41 -6.53
CA THR A 91 -5.64 8.03 -6.65
C THR A 91 -5.55 9.33 -7.43
N PHE A 92 -4.59 10.19 -7.11
CA PHE A 92 -4.33 11.43 -7.85
C PHE A 92 -4.01 11.17 -9.33
N LEU A 93 -3.21 10.15 -9.67
CA LEU A 93 -2.90 9.82 -11.06
C LEU A 93 -4.13 9.37 -11.87
N SER A 94 -5.12 8.76 -11.21
CA SER A 94 -6.32 8.23 -11.86
C SER A 94 -7.48 9.23 -11.92
N HIS A 95 -7.70 10.01 -10.86
CA HIS A 95 -8.86 10.90 -10.72
C HIS A 95 -8.49 12.39 -10.59
N GLY A 96 -7.19 12.73 -10.63
CA GLY A 96 -6.69 14.10 -10.50
C GLY A 96 -6.90 14.70 -9.10
N ALA A 97 -6.84 16.03 -9.02
CA ALA A 97 -6.95 16.81 -7.78
C ALA A 97 -8.29 16.70 -7.04
N PHE A 98 -9.24 15.88 -7.53
CA PHE A 98 -10.49 15.62 -6.83
C PHE A 98 -10.35 14.55 -5.74
N SER A 99 -9.40 13.61 -5.90
CA SER A 99 -9.22 12.47 -4.98
C SER A 99 -7.92 12.51 -4.17
N GLY A 100 -7.15 13.59 -4.25
CA GLY A 100 -5.83 13.74 -3.64
C GLY A 100 -5.55 15.18 -3.29
#